data_AF-Q3ZVC0-F1
#
_entry.id   AF-Q3ZVC0-F1
#
_cell.length_a   1.000
_cell.length_b   1.000
_cell.length_c   1.000
_cell.angle_alpha   90.00
_cell.angle_beta   90.00
_cell.angle_gamma   90.00
#
_symmetry.space_group_name_H-M   'P 1'
#
loop_
_entity.id
_entity.type
_entity.pdbx_description
1 polymer ?
#
loop_
_entity_poly.entity_id
_entity_poly.type
_entity_poly.pdbx_seq_one_letter_code
_entity_poly.pdbx_strand_id
1 'polypeptide(L)'
;IFLLSIVMIFSIYLSIQQIFLSCIHQNVWSWTINNEFSFEFGYFIDPLTSIMSILITTVGILVLIYSDNYMSHDQGYLRFFAYMGFFNTSMLGLVTSSNLIQVYFFWELVGMCSYLLIG
;
A
#
# COMPACT_ATOMS: atom_id res chain seq x y z
N ILE A 1 -3.65 7.05 12.79
CA ILE A 1 -2.40 7.83 12.60
C ILE A 1 -1.17 7.03 13.03
N PHE A 2 -1.07 6.56 14.28
CA PHE A 2 0.11 5.81 14.77
C PHE A 2 0.54 4.63 13.88
N LEU A 3 -0.42 3.85 13.39
CA LEU A 3 -0.13 2.70 12.52
C LEU A 3 0.44 3.12 11.16
N LEU A 4 -0.09 4.20 10.55
CA LEU A 4 0.49 4.75 9.32
C LEU A 4 1.86 5.38 9.54
N SER A 5 2.11 6.05 10.67
CA SER A 5 3.44 6.57 10.97
C SER A 5 4.46 5.44 11.15
N ILE A 6 4.05 4.31 11.75
CA ILE A 6 4.89 3.11 11.82
C ILE A 6 5.17 2.56 10.41
N VAL A 7 4.15 2.50 9.55
CA VAL A 7 4.29 2.08 8.14
C VAL A 7 5.20 3.02 7.36
N MET A 8 5.13 4.34 7.60
CA MET A 8 6.00 5.33 6.96
C MET A 8 7.45 5.21 7.44
N ILE A 9 7.67 4.98 8.74
CA ILE A 9 9.02 4.73 9.26
C ILE A 9 9.58 3.43 8.67
N PHE A 10 8.75 2.39 8.53
CA PHE A 10 9.15 1.12 7.91
C PHE A 10 9.43 1.27 6.40
N SER A 11 8.62 2.02 5.65
CA SER A 11 8.87 2.29 4.22
C SER A 11 10.12 3.15 4.03
N ILE A 12 10.36 4.13 4.90
CA ILE A 12 11.60 4.93 4.90
C ILE A 12 12.80 4.03 5.20
N TYR A 13 12.71 3.14 6.20
CA TYR A 13 13.77 2.19 6.52
C TYR A 13 14.08 1.25 5.33
N LEU A 14 13.06 0.68 4.69
CA LEU A 14 13.21 -0.14 3.49
C LEU A 14 13.83 0.66 2.34
N SER A 15 13.45 1.92 2.16
CA SER A 15 14.03 2.77 1.11
C SER A 15 15.49 3.12 1.36
N ILE A 16 15.87 3.39 2.61
CA ILE A 16 17.26 3.63 3.01
C ILE A 16 18.08 2.35 2.80
N GLN A 17 17.50 1.19 3.13
CA GLN A 17 18.14 -0.11 2.91
C GLN A 17 18.34 -0.41 1.41
N GLN A 18 17.42 0.00 0.53
CA GLN A 18 17.57 -0.13 -0.93
C GLN A 18 18.55 0.87 -1.56
N ILE A 19 18.72 2.06 -0.97
CA ILE A 19 19.77 3.00 -1.42
C ILE A 19 21.16 2.42 -1.14
N PHE A 20 21.29 1.55 -0.12
CA PHE A 20 22.55 0.87 0.25
C PHE A 20 22.73 -0.53 -0.35
N LEU A 21 21.66 -1.25 -0.72
CA LEU A 21 21.70 -2.58 -1.35
C LEU A 21 20.95 -2.61 -2.69
N SER A 22 21.58 -3.17 -3.72
CA SER A 22 21.00 -3.51 -5.03
C SER A 22 19.67 -4.28 -4.91
N CYS A 23 18.80 -4.12 -5.92
CA CYS A 23 17.46 -4.74 -6.06
C CYS A 23 17.29 -6.04 -5.28
N ILE A 24 16.39 -6.03 -4.29
CA ILE A 24 16.06 -7.19 -3.48
C ILE A 24 14.81 -7.83 -4.08
N HIS A 25 15.00 -8.85 -4.92
CA HIS A 25 13.92 -9.73 -5.33
C HIS A 25 13.70 -10.76 -4.23
N GLN A 26 12.61 -10.65 -3.46
CA GLN A 26 12.26 -11.62 -2.44
C GLN A 26 10.90 -12.24 -2.74
N ASN A 27 10.91 -13.52 -3.10
CA ASN A 27 9.71 -14.32 -3.31
C ASN A 27 9.35 -14.91 -1.93
N VAL A 28 8.29 -14.38 -1.31
CA VAL A 28 7.93 -14.70 0.08
C VAL A 28 7.09 -15.98 0.15
N TRP A 29 6.27 -16.25 -0.87
CA TRP A 29 5.37 -17.40 -0.85
C TRP A 29 5.01 -17.86 -2.26
N SER A 30 5.40 -19.08 -2.64
CA SER A 30 4.90 -19.73 -3.86
C SER A 30 3.63 -20.53 -3.52
N TRP A 31 2.47 -19.98 -3.88
CA TRP A 31 1.22 -20.71 -3.87
C TRP A 31 1.12 -21.51 -5.17
N THR A 32 1.44 -22.80 -5.12
CA THR A 32 1.36 -23.70 -6.28
C THR A 32 -0.07 -24.23 -6.40
N ILE A 33 -0.79 -23.79 -7.44
CA ILE A 33 -2.18 -24.22 -7.68
C ILE A 33 -2.20 -25.45 -8.61
N ASN A 34 -1.23 -25.58 -9.52
CA ASN A 34 -1.04 -26.73 -10.40
C ASN A 34 0.42 -26.80 -10.89
N ASN A 35 0.88 -27.96 -11.39
CA ASN A 35 2.26 -28.19 -11.89
C ASN A 35 2.76 -27.21 -12.97
N GLU A 36 1.87 -26.41 -13.59
CA GLU A 36 2.18 -25.41 -14.62
C GLU A 36 1.93 -23.95 -14.17
N PHE A 37 1.26 -23.74 -13.03
CA PHE A 37 0.89 -22.41 -12.53
C PHE A 37 1.32 -22.25 -11.07
N SER A 38 2.50 -21.66 -10.87
CA SER A 38 2.98 -21.18 -9.57
C SER A 38 2.61 -19.69 -9.41
N PHE A 39 1.79 -19.39 -8.41
CA PHE A 39 1.56 -18.03 -7.95
C PHE A 39 2.64 -17.65 -6.94
N GLU A 40 3.67 -16.96 -7.37
CA GLU A 40 4.73 -16.51 -6.46
C GLU A 40 4.37 -15.16 -5.85
N PHE A 41 3.67 -15.14 -4.71
CA PHE A 41 3.56 -13.94 -3.89
C PHE A 41 4.95 -13.47 -3.46
N GLY A 42 5.51 -12.54 -4.23
CA GLY A 42 6.78 -11.89 -3.97
C GLY A 42 6.61 -10.38 -3.80
N TYR A 43 7.54 -9.78 -3.07
CA TYR A 43 7.68 -8.33 -3.03
C TYR A 43 8.78 -7.96 -4.01
N PHE A 44 8.43 -7.14 -5.00
CA PHE A 44 9.39 -6.60 -5.95
C PHE A 44 9.79 -5.20 -5.49
N ILE A 45 10.90 -5.14 -4.75
CA ILE A 45 11.38 -3.89 -4.16
C ILE A 45 12.57 -3.39 -5.00
N ASP A 46 12.21 -2.57 -5.99
CA ASP A 46 13.10 -1.84 -6.88
C ASP A 46 13.29 -0.38 -6.41
N PRO A 47 14.32 0.32 -6.88
CA PRO A 47 14.51 1.74 -6.57
C PRO A 47 13.28 2.60 -6.93
N LEU A 48 12.59 2.26 -8.03
CA LEU A 48 11.38 2.95 -8.45
C LEU A 48 10.20 2.68 -7.51
N THR A 49 9.97 1.43 -7.11
CA THR A 49 8.88 1.07 -6.19
C THR A 49 9.12 1.63 -4.80
N SER A 50 10.39 1.78 -4.40
CA SER A 50 10.81 2.48 -3.19
C SER A 50 10.35 3.94 -3.16
N ILE A 51 10.68 4.72 -4.22
CA ILE A 51 10.28 6.13 -4.34
C ILE A 51 8.75 6.26 -4.32
N MET A 52 8.05 5.39 -5.05
CA MET A 52 6.59 5.38 -5.09
C MET A 52 5.99 5.07 -3.71
N SER A 53 6.57 4.13 -2.95
CA SER A 53 6.10 3.80 -1.60
C SER A 53 6.24 4.96 -0.61
N ILE A 54 7.33 5.75 -0.70
CA ILE A 54 7.53 6.97 0.11
C ILE A 54 6.47 8.01 -0.26
N LEU A 55 6.22 8.21 -1.56
CA LEU A 55 5.22 9.17 -2.02
C LEU A 55 3.82 8.81 -1.50
N ILE A 56 3.42 7.54 -1.62
CA ILE A 56 2.11 7.07 -1.16
C ILE A 56 1.96 7.21 0.36
N THR A 57 2.98 6.82 1.13
CA THR A 57 2.94 6.94 2.60
C THR A 57 2.91 8.39 3.07
N THR A 58 3.69 9.28 2.46
CA THR A 58 3.73 10.71 2.80
C THR A 58 2.42 11.42 2.48
N VAL A 59 1.89 11.26 1.27
CA VAL A 59 0.58 11.80 0.88
C VAL A 59 -0.52 11.22 1.76
N GLY A 60 -0.51 9.91 2.02
CA GLY A 60 -1.50 9.26 2.86
C GLY A 60 -1.53 9.79 4.30
N ILE A 61 -0.38 10.10 4.89
CA ILE A 61 -0.33 10.69 6.25
C ILE A 61 -0.84 12.12 6.24
N LEU A 62 -0.44 12.93 5.25
CA LEU A 62 -0.92 14.30 5.10
C LEU A 62 -2.45 14.34 4.97
N VAL A 63 -3.02 13.47 4.13
CA VAL A 63 -4.48 13.42 3.94
C VAL A 63 -5.17 12.99 5.25
N LEU A 64 -4.65 12.00 5.99
CA LEU A 64 -5.28 11.61 7.26
C LEU A 64 -5.23 12.71 8.33
N ILE A 65 -4.14 13.47 8.43
CA ILE A 65 -4.05 14.61 9.37
C ILE A 65 -5.02 15.72 8.96
N TYR A 66 -5.15 15.97 7.65
CA TYR A 66 -6.09 16.94 7.12
C TYR A 66 -7.54 16.52 7.38
N SER A 67 -7.87 15.27 7.06
CA SER A 67 -9.20 14.69 7.26
C SER A 67 -9.60 14.60 8.73
N ASP A 68 -8.65 14.40 9.64
CA ASP A 68 -8.92 14.38 11.08
C ASP A 68 -9.52 15.71 11.56
N ASN A 69 -8.90 16.82 11.15
CA ASN A 69 -9.40 18.16 11.48
C ASN A 69 -10.71 18.47 10.72
N TYR A 70 -10.83 18.06 9.46
CA TYR A 70 -11.97 18.38 8.61
C TYR A 70 -13.26 17.66 9.02
N MET A 71 -13.18 16.35 9.35
CA MET A 71 -14.33 15.51 9.72
C MET A 71 -14.63 15.47 11.22
N SER A 72 -13.95 16.30 12.01
CA SER A 72 -14.08 16.34 13.48
C SER A 72 -15.51 16.59 13.99
N HIS A 73 -16.38 17.15 13.15
CA HIS A 73 -17.76 17.49 13.49
C HIS A 73 -18.81 16.55 12.85
N ASP A 74 -18.37 15.54 12.08
CA ASP A 74 -19.27 14.64 11.34
C ASP A 74 -19.36 13.24 11.98
N GLN A 75 -20.59 12.69 12.00
CA GLN A 75 -20.88 11.36 12.56
C GLN A 75 -20.23 10.20 11.77
N GLY A 76 -19.83 10.45 10.52
CA GLY A 76 -19.21 9.47 9.63
C GLY A 76 -17.70 9.29 9.80
N TYR A 77 -17.07 9.97 10.76
CA TYR A 77 -15.61 10.03 10.94
C TYR A 77 -14.93 8.66 10.89
N LEU A 78 -15.44 7.67 11.64
CA LEU A 78 -14.82 6.33 11.72
C LEU A 78 -14.89 5.57 10.38
N ARG A 79 -16.00 5.72 9.65
CA ARG A 79 -16.20 5.04 8.37
C ARG A 79 -15.27 5.61 7.30
N PHE A 80 -15.18 6.93 7.22
CA PHE A 80 -14.27 7.62 6.32
C PHE A 80 -12.81 7.24 6.60
N PHE A 81 -12.42 7.22 7.89
CA PHE A 81 -11.05 6.86 8.28
C PHE A 81 -10.71 5.41 7.92
N ALA A 82 -11.65 4.47 8.08
CA ALA A 82 -11.47 3.08 7.68
C ALA A 82 -11.27 2.92 6.16
N TYR A 83 -12.08 3.61 5.35
CA TYR A 83 -11.95 3.56 3.89
C TYR A 83 -10.67 4.25 3.39
N MET A 84 -10.28 5.38 3.97
CA MET A 84 -9.00 6.03 3.66
C MET A 84 -7.79 5.15 4.02
N GLY A 85 -7.85 4.46 5.16
CA GLY A 85 -6.82 3.51 5.56
C GLY A 85 -6.69 2.36 4.56
N PHE A 86 -7.83 1.78 4.15
CA PHE A 86 -7.86 0.69 3.18
C PHE A 86 -7.36 1.15 1.81
N PHE A 87 -7.74 2.34 1.35
CA PHE A 87 -7.24 2.93 0.11
C PHE A 87 -5.71 3.02 0.11
N ASN A 88 -5.11 3.55 1.18
CA ASN A 88 -3.65 3.66 1.29
C ASN A 88 -2.97 2.28 1.29
N THR A 89 -3.49 1.32 2.06
CA THR A 89 -2.95 -0.06 2.07
C THR A 89 -3.05 -0.72 0.70
N SER A 90 -4.16 -0.55 -0.02
CA SER A 90 -4.33 -1.11 -1.36
C SER A 90 -3.35 -0.51 -2.37
N MET A 91 -3.08 0.80 -2.27
CA MET A 91 -2.12 1.48 -3.14
C MET A 91 -0.67 1.04 -2.86
N LEU A 92 -0.30 0.84 -1.59
CA LEU A 92 1.01 0.27 -1.23
C LEU A 92 1.15 -1.18 -1.71
N GLY A 93 0.09 -1.98 -1.59
CA GLY A 93 0.04 -3.35 -2.13
C GLY A 93 0.24 -3.37 -3.66
N LEU A 94 -0.39 -2.45 -4.39
CA LEU A 94 -0.26 -2.35 -5.84
C LEU A 94 1.18 -2.07 -6.27
N VAL A 95 1.87 -1.12 -5.63
CA VAL A 95 3.25 -0.75 -5.98
C VAL A 95 4.27 -1.82 -5.62
N THR A 96 4.00 -2.62 -4.60
CA THR A 96 4.91 -3.68 -4.13
C THR A 96 4.67 -5.04 -4.81
N SER A 97 3.65 -5.11 -5.68
CA SER A 97 3.25 -6.33 -6.38
C SER A 97 4.28 -6.77 -7.42
N SER A 98 4.59 -8.07 -7.44
CA SER A 98 5.53 -8.68 -8.39
C SER A 98 4.84 -9.33 -9.59
N ASN A 99 3.57 -9.73 -9.46
CA ASN A 99 2.82 -10.44 -10.50
C ASN A 99 1.63 -9.64 -11.03
N LEU A 100 1.27 -9.89 -12.29
CA LEU A 100 0.08 -9.31 -12.93
C LEU A 100 -1.22 -9.60 -12.16
N ILE A 101 -1.38 -10.82 -11.63
CA ILE A 101 -2.60 -11.13 -10.87
C ILE A 101 -2.62 -10.40 -9.52
N GLN A 102 -1.46 -10.21 -8.88
CA GLN A 102 -1.36 -9.44 -7.65
C GLN A 102 -1.70 -7.96 -7.90
N VAL A 103 -1.17 -7.39 -8.99
CA VAL A 103 -1.52 -6.04 -9.45
C VAL A 103 -3.02 -5.93 -9.71
N TYR A 104 -3.62 -6.90 -10.41
CA TYR A 104 -5.05 -6.89 -10.72
C TYR A 104 -5.92 -6.91 -9.45
N PHE A 105 -5.57 -7.75 -8.48
CA PHE A 105 -6.28 -7.82 -7.19
C PHE A 105 -6.23 -6.49 -6.44
N PHE A 106 -5.04 -5.87 -6.31
CA PHE A 106 -4.93 -4.59 -5.64
C PHE A 106 -5.56 -3.45 -6.44
N TRP A 107 -5.55 -3.52 -7.77
CA TRP A 107 -6.20 -2.53 -8.62
C TRP A 107 -7.72 -2.52 -8.41
N GLU A 108 -8.37 -3.68 -8.36
CA GLU A 108 -9.80 -3.78 -8.05
C GLU A 108 -10.11 -3.28 -6.63
N LEU A 109 -9.24 -3.56 -5.64
CA LEU A 109 -9.39 -3.02 -4.29
C LEU A 109 -9.30 -1.48 -4.23
N VAL A 110 -8.38 -0.88 -5.00
CA VAL A 110 -8.29 0.59 -5.13
C VAL A 110 -9.59 1.13 -5.73
N GLY A 111 -10.13 0.47 -6.76
CA GLY A 111 -11.43 0.80 -7.36
C GLY A 111 -12.59 0.73 -6.36
N MET A 112 -12.70 -0.35 -5.61
CA MET A 112 -13.73 -0.53 -4.58
C MET A 112 -13.64 0.55 -3.49
N CYS A 113 -12.44 0.86 -3.01
CA CYS A 113 -12.25 1.89 -1.99
C CYS A 113 -12.62 3.28 -2.49
N SER A 114 -12.30 3.58 -3.75
CA SER A 114 -12.70 4.84 -4.36
C SER A 114 -14.24 4.98 -4.37
N TYR A 115 -14.96 3.93 -4.76
CA TYR A 115 -16.42 3.94 -4.73
C TYR A 115 -16.98 4.19 -3.32
N LEU A 116 -16.43 3.52 -2.31
CA LEU A 116 -16.85 3.69 -0.90
C LEU A 116 -16.51 5.05 -0.29
N LEU A 117 -15.55 5.78 -0.87
CA LEU A 117 -15.17 7.13 -0.43
C LEU A 117 -16.03 8.23 -1.07
N ILE A 118 -16.50 8.01 -2.30
CA ILE A 118 -17.40 8.95 -3.00
C ILE A 118 -18.86 8.78 -2.53
N GLY A 119 -19.32 7.54 -2.33
CA GLY A 119 -20.71 7.20 -1.99
C GLY A 119 -21.03 7.23 -0.50
#